data_AF-A0A970ZSD8-F1
#
_entry.id   AF-A0A970ZSD8-F1
#
_cell.length_a   1.000
_cell.length_b   1.000
_cell.length_c   1.000
_cell.angle_alpha   90.00
_cell.angle_beta   90.00
_cell.angle_gamma   90.00
#
_symmetry.space_group_name_H-M   'P 1'
#
loop_
_entity.id
_entity.type
_entity.pdbx_description
1 polymer ?
#
loop_
_entity_poly.entity_id
_entity_poly.type
_entity_poly.pdbx_seq_one_letter_code
_entity_poly.pdbx_strand_id
1 'polypeptide(L)'
;METIVMEALGEEGFAALTAAFYRRVRTDEVIGPMYPEDDWEGSEKRLRDFLVFRFGGSDRYLIQRGHPRLRMRHVPFRIGVIERDRWLALMDAAMDEIELDGAARAHLTTFLAQVADFLRNQPDDPTA
;
A
#
# COMPACT_ATOMS: atom_id res chain seq x y z
N MET A 1 -14.78 1.50 13.42
CA MET A 1 -14.47 0.79 12.16
C MET A 1 -13.00 0.96 11.82
N GLU A 2 -12.46 2.19 11.73
CA GLU A 2 -11.03 2.39 11.40
C GLU A 2 -10.06 1.75 12.40
N THR A 3 -10.44 1.61 13.68
CA THR A 3 -9.56 1.01 14.70
C THR A 3 -9.42 -0.51 14.58
N ILE A 4 -10.35 -1.22 13.92
CA ILE A 4 -10.33 -2.70 13.90
C ILE A 4 -9.07 -3.25 13.22
N VAL A 5 -8.55 -2.55 12.22
CA VAL A 5 -7.33 -2.94 11.51
C VAL A 5 -6.11 -2.74 12.41
N MET A 6 -6.07 -1.62 13.14
CA MET A 6 -4.99 -1.35 14.10
C MET A 6 -5.03 -2.30 15.30
N GLU A 7 -6.22 -2.63 15.81
CA GLU A 7 -6.40 -3.62 16.88
C GLU A 7 -5.95 -5.03 16.45
N ALA A 8 -6.21 -5.42 15.20
CA ALA A 8 -5.84 -6.73 14.67
C ALA A 8 -4.34 -6.85 14.35
N LEU A 9 -3.75 -5.83 13.73
CA LEU A 9 -2.35 -5.89 13.26
C LEU A 9 -1.35 -5.33 14.28
N GLY A 10 -1.67 -4.25 14.97
CA GLY A 10 -0.66 -3.47 15.70
C GLY A 10 0.44 -2.92 14.77
N GLU A 11 1.46 -2.27 15.36
CA GLU A 11 2.62 -1.81 14.57
C GLU A 11 3.41 -2.99 13.97
N GLU A 12 3.49 -4.12 14.69
CA GLU A 12 4.23 -5.31 14.25
C GLU A 12 3.56 -5.99 13.05
N GLY A 13 2.23 -6.12 13.04
CA GLY A 13 1.49 -6.68 11.91
C GLY A 13 1.56 -5.78 10.67
N PHE A 14 1.53 -4.46 10.84
CA PHE A 14 1.80 -3.54 9.71
C PHE A 14 3.23 -3.67 9.20
N ALA A 15 4.23 -3.87 10.07
CA ALA A 15 5.59 -4.12 9.65
C ALA A 15 5.71 -5.44 8.86
N ALA A 16 5.09 -6.52 9.35
CA ALA A 16 5.05 -7.81 8.66
C ALA A 16 4.36 -7.70 7.30
N LEU A 17 3.21 -7.02 7.23
CA LEU A 17 2.47 -6.79 5.99
C LEU A 17 3.32 -6.05 4.96
N THR A 18 3.94 -4.93 5.34
CA THR A 18 4.73 -4.14 4.39
C THR A 18 6.00 -4.86 3.96
N ALA A 19 6.66 -5.60 4.85
CA ALA A 19 7.80 -6.43 4.49
C ALA A 19 7.39 -7.52 3.50
N ALA A 20 6.26 -8.22 3.74
CA ALA A 20 5.74 -9.23 2.84
C ALA A 20 5.38 -8.65 1.47
N PHE A 21 4.75 -7.47 1.44
CA PHE A 21 4.43 -6.76 0.22
C PHE A 21 5.69 -6.38 -0.57
N TYR A 22 6.65 -5.68 0.03
CA TYR A 22 7.83 -5.19 -0.69
C TYR A 22 8.79 -6.30 -1.14
N ARG A 23 8.85 -7.44 -0.44
CA ARG A 23 9.57 -8.62 -0.96
C ARG A 23 9.02 -9.09 -2.30
N ARG A 24 7.70 -9.03 -2.49
CA ARG A 24 7.06 -9.40 -3.76
C ARG A 24 7.24 -8.34 -4.83
N VAL A 25 7.05 -7.06 -4.46
CA VAL A 25 7.23 -5.92 -5.37
C VAL A 25 8.63 -5.91 -5.97
N ARG A 26 9.66 -6.17 -5.17
CA ARG A 26 11.06 -6.15 -5.61
C ARG A 26 11.36 -7.12 -6.74
N THR A 27 10.61 -8.21 -6.85
CA THR A 27 10.78 -9.22 -7.91
C THR A 27 9.66 -9.16 -8.95
N ASP A 28 8.78 -8.17 -8.87
CA ASP A 28 7.64 -8.05 -9.76
C ASP A 28 8.01 -7.39 -11.09
N GLU A 29 7.65 -8.01 -12.21
CA GLU A 29 8.00 -7.50 -13.55
C GLU A 29 7.20 -6.25 -13.96
N VAL A 30 6.02 -6.03 -13.37
CA VAL A 30 5.14 -4.92 -13.74
C VAL A 30 5.48 -3.68 -12.93
N ILE A 31 5.36 -3.77 -11.61
CA ILE A 31 5.52 -2.60 -10.73
C ILE A 31 6.89 -2.50 -10.09
N GLY A 32 7.69 -3.57 -10.06
CA GLY A 32 9.06 -3.55 -9.53
C GLY A 32 9.93 -2.47 -10.19
N PRO A 33 9.95 -2.34 -11.54
CA PRO A 33 10.70 -1.29 -12.24
C PRO A 33 10.25 0.15 -11.94
N MET A 34 9.10 0.34 -11.29
CA MET A 34 8.60 1.67 -10.92
C MET A 34 9.25 2.22 -9.63
N TYR A 35 9.95 1.38 -8.88
CA TYR A 35 10.60 1.75 -7.63
C TYR A 35 12.09 2.06 -7.85
N PRO A 36 12.65 3.03 -7.10
CA PRO A 36 14.09 3.29 -7.14
C PRO A 36 14.88 2.08 -6.60
N GLU A 37 15.93 1.68 -7.32
CA GLU A 37 16.73 0.50 -6.96
C GLU A 37 17.46 0.64 -5.61
N ASP A 38 17.68 1.88 -5.14
CA ASP A 38 18.48 2.24 -3.98
C ASP A 38 17.65 2.67 -2.74
N ASP A 39 16.31 2.66 -2.81
CA ASP A 39 15.44 3.13 -1.70
C ASP A 39 14.24 2.20 -1.43
N TRP A 40 14.52 0.90 -1.32
CA TRP A 40 13.52 -0.12 -0.96
C TRP A 40 13.06 0.04 0.49
N GLU A 41 14.01 0.14 1.42
CA GLU A 41 13.74 0.24 2.86
C GLU A 41 12.98 1.52 3.20
N GLY A 42 13.29 2.63 2.53
CA GLY A 42 12.54 3.86 2.69
C GLY A 42 11.12 3.73 2.11
N SER A 43 10.94 3.06 0.98
CA SER A 43 9.61 2.83 0.39
C SER A 43 8.73 1.98 1.31
N GLU A 44 9.28 0.92 1.88
CA GLU A 44 8.62 0.09 2.89
C GLU A 44 8.22 0.88 4.13
N LYS A 45 9.18 1.58 4.74
CA LYS A 45 8.94 2.39 5.94
C LYS A 45 7.83 3.42 5.71
N ARG A 46 7.82 4.08 4.54
CA ARG A 46 6.82 5.11 4.22
C ARG A 46 5.41 4.56 4.10
N LEU A 47 5.25 3.38 3.49
CA LEU A 47 3.95 2.72 3.44
C LEU A 47 3.49 2.29 4.83
N ARG A 48 4.39 1.67 5.61
CA ARG A 48 4.09 1.22 6.97
C ARG A 48 3.63 2.39 7.84
N ASP A 49 4.43 3.45 7.91
CA ASP A 49 4.10 4.61 8.73
C ASP A 49 2.79 5.28 8.26
N PHE A 50 2.52 5.29 6.94
CA PHE A 50 1.25 5.78 6.40
C PHE A 50 0.06 4.93 6.88
N LEU A 51 0.15 3.61 6.83
CA LEU A 51 -0.93 2.71 7.26
C LEU A 51 -1.17 2.81 8.76
N VAL A 52 -0.10 2.82 9.57
CA VAL A 52 -0.18 3.03 11.02
C VAL A 52 -0.87 4.36 11.34
N PHE A 53 -0.47 5.45 10.68
CA PHE A 53 -1.15 6.74 10.82
C PHE A 53 -2.62 6.67 10.41
N ARG A 54 -2.89 6.09 9.23
CA ARG A 54 -4.22 6.03 8.64
C ARG A 54 -5.24 5.31 9.52
N PHE A 55 -4.81 4.27 10.24
CA PHE A 55 -5.66 3.47 11.11
C PHE A 55 -5.53 3.86 12.60
N GLY A 56 -4.91 5.01 12.89
CA GLY A 56 -4.95 5.63 14.22
C GLY A 56 -3.87 5.18 15.21
N GLY A 57 -2.81 4.51 14.76
CA GLY A 57 -1.73 4.03 15.61
C GLY A 57 -0.69 5.10 15.99
N SER A 58 -0.31 6.00 15.07
CA SER A 58 0.72 7.01 15.35
C SER A 58 0.72 8.17 14.35
N ASP A 59 0.94 9.40 14.83
CA ASP A 59 1.12 10.60 13.99
C ASP A 59 2.53 10.71 13.35
N ARG A 60 3.38 9.69 13.53
CA ARG A 60 4.77 9.67 13.04
C ARG A 60 4.88 10.03 11.55
N TYR A 61 3.97 9.52 10.72
CA TYR A 61 3.94 9.86 9.30
C TYR A 61 3.71 11.35 9.09
N LEU A 62 2.71 11.94 9.76
CA LEU A 62 2.38 13.36 9.62
C LEU A 62 3.53 14.24 10.08
N ILE A 63 4.19 13.89 11.18
CA ILE A 63 5.34 14.62 11.72
C ILE A 63 6.53 14.58 10.75
N GLN A 64 6.84 13.41 10.17
CA GLN A 64 8.02 13.23 9.31
C GLN A 64 7.79 13.66 7.87
N ARG A 65 6.57 13.54 7.36
CA ARG A 65 6.24 13.68 5.93
C ARG A 65 5.22 14.79 5.66
N GLY A 66 4.61 15.37 6.69
CA GLY A 66 3.48 16.28 6.52
C GLY A 66 2.26 15.60 5.90
N HIS A 67 1.33 16.41 5.42
CA HIS A 67 0.05 15.96 4.88
C HIS A 67 0.23 14.86 3.80
N PRO A 68 -0.57 13.78 3.78
CA PRO A 68 -0.39 12.65 2.86
C PRO A 68 -0.33 13.02 1.37
N ARG A 69 -1.20 13.94 0.91
CA ARG A 69 -1.26 14.45 -0.47
C ARG A 69 -0.99 13.35 -1.51
N LEU A 70 -1.64 12.19 -1.35
CA LEU A 70 -1.24 10.95 -2.00
C LEU A 70 -1.18 11.09 -3.52
N ARG A 71 -2.22 11.68 -4.14
CA ARG A 71 -2.25 11.91 -5.59
C ARG A 71 -1.04 12.70 -6.07
N MET A 72 -0.69 13.82 -5.43
CA MET A 72 0.49 14.62 -5.79
C MET A 72 1.79 13.80 -5.74
N ARG A 73 1.91 12.90 -4.76
CA ARG A 73 3.10 12.02 -4.61
C ARG A 73 3.13 10.87 -5.62
N HIS A 74 2.00 10.53 -6.23
CA HIS A 74 1.89 9.43 -7.19
C HIS A 74 1.85 9.91 -8.66
N VAL A 75 1.62 11.20 -8.92
CA VAL A 75 1.66 11.83 -10.26
C VAL A 75 2.95 11.54 -11.06
N PRO A 76 4.15 11.47 -10.46
CA PRO A 76 5.37 11.17 -11.21
C PRO A 76 5.40 9.76 -11.83
N PHE A 77 4.56 8.84 -11.36
CA PHE A 77 4.51 7.46 -11.84
C PHE A 77 3.35 7.26 -12.80
N ARG A 78 3.51 6.42 -13.81
CA ARG A 78 2.42 6.04 -14.73
C ARG A 78 1.63 4.90 -14.09
N ILE A 79 0.43 5.20 -13.57
CA ILE A 79 -0.42 4.22 -12.88
C ILE A 79 -1.71 4.05 -13.66
N GLY A 80 -1.80 2.97 -14.42
CA GLY A 80 -3.00 2.50 -15.13
C GLY A 80 -3.70 1.36 -14.40
N VAL A 81 -4.57 0.65 -15.12
CA VAL A 81 -5.31 -0.51 -14.59
C VAL A 81 -4.35 -1.64 -14.22
N ILE A 82 -3.37 -1.93 -15.08
CA ILE A 82 -2.42 -3.03 -14.89
C ILE A 82 -1.59 -2.84 -13.62
N GLU A 83 -1.01 -1.65 -13.41
CA GLU A 83 -0.19 -1.37 -12.23
C GLU A 83 -1.03 -1.37 -10.95
N ARG A 84 -2.25 -0.83 -11.01
CA ARG A 84 -3.19 -0.81 -9.88
C ARG A 84 -3.60 -2.23 -9.48
N ASP A 85 -4.01 -3.05 -10.44
CA ASP A 85 -4.43 -4.42 -10.19
C ASP A 85 -3.28 -5.28 -9.68
N ARG A 86 -2.08 -5.07 -10.24
CA ARG A 86 -0.90 -5.78 -9.76
C ARG A 86 -0.54 -5.40 -8.34
N TRP A 87 -0.58 -4.11 -8.01
CA TRP A 87 -0.34 -3.63 -6.65
C TRP A 87 -1.31 -4.26 -5.64
N LEU A 88 -2.61 -4.31 -5.99
CA LEU A 88 -3.64 -4.92 -5.12
C LEU A 88 -3.42 -6.43 -4.98
N ALA A 89 -3.09 -7.14 -6.06
CA ALA A 89 -2.83 -8.58 -6.01
C ALA A 89 -1.62 -8.93 -5.13
N LEU A 90 -0.55 -8.13 -5.20
CA LEU A 90 0.62 -8.34 -4.33
C LEU A 90 0.33 -8.04 -2.86
N MET A 91 -0.54 -7.05 -2.59
CA MET A 91 -0.96 -6.72 -1.22
C MET A 91 -1.91 -7.79 -0.66
N ASP A 92 -2.81 -8.33 -1.47
CA ASP A 92 -3.68 -9.45 -1.10
C ASP A 92 -2.85 -10.69 -0.73
N ALA A 93 -1.87 -11.04 -1.56
CA ALA A 93 -0.94 -12.13 -1.27
C ALA A 93 -0.05 -11.87 -0.04
N ALA A 94 0.19 -10.60 0.33
CA ALA A 94 0.90 -10.24 1.55
C ALA A 94 0.00 -10.38 2.79
N MET A 95 -1.28 -10.02 2.68
CA MET A 95 -2.28 -10.27 3.73
C MET A 95 -2.49 -11.76 3.99
N ASP A 96 -2.47 -12.59 2.95
CA ASP A 96 -2.51 -14.06 3.08
C ASP A 96 -1.32 -14.60 3.86
N GLU A 97 -0.11 -14.12 3.57
CA GLU A 97 1.10 -14.61 4.23
C GLU A 97 1.12 -14.33 5.73
N ILE A 98 0.61 -13.16 6.14
CA ILE A 98 0.51 -12.81 7.56
C ILE A 98 -0.77 -13.34 8.22
N GLU A 99 -1.53 -14.18 7.50
CA GLU A 99 -2.77 -14.81 7.95
C GLU A 99 -3.83 -13.78 8.42
N LEU A 100 -3.87 -12.60 7.79
CA LEU A 100 -4.87 -11.58 8.11
C LEU A 100 -6.23 -11.97 7.51
N ASP A 101 -7.22 -12.14 8.38
CA ASP A 101 -8.56 -12.58 8.02
C ASP A 101 -9.68 -11.68 8.60
N GLY A 102 -10.92 -12.15 8.42
CA GLY A 102 -12.10 -11.56 9.05
C GLY A 102 -12.37 -10.10 8.67
N ALA A 103 -12.94 -9.37 9.63
CA ALA A 103 -13.39 -7.99 9.41
C ALA A 103 -12.23 -7.01 9.18
N ALA A 104 -11.06 -7.26 9.79
CA ALA A 104 -9.87 -6.44 9.58
C ALA A 104 -9.37 -6.56 8.12
N ARG A 105 -9.26 -7.80 7.60
CA ARG A 105 -8.92 -8.02 6.19
C ARG A 105 -9.90 -7.35 5.24
N ALA A 106 -11.20 -7.53 5.48
CA ALA A 106 -12.23 -6.95 4.62
C ALA A 106 -12.17 -5.41 4.59
N HIS A 107 -11.96 -4.79 5.75
CA HIS A 107 -11.83 -3.33 5.84
C HIS A 107 -10.58 -2.82 5.13
N LEU A 108 -9.43 -3.47 5.37
CA LEU A 108 -8.16 -3.10 4.72
C LEU A 108 -8.22 -3.27 3.20
N THR A 109 -8.76 -4.39 2.72
CA THR A 109 -8.97 -4.66 1.28
C THR A 109 -9.82 -3.57 0.63
N THR A 110 -10.96 -3.22 1.24
CA THR A 110 -11.86 -2.19 0.71
C THR A 110 -11.17 -0.83 0.66
N PHE A 111 -10.48 -0.45 1.74
CA PHE A 111 -9.75 0.81 1.81
C PHE A 111 -8.66 0.89 0.74
N LEU A 112 -7.85 -0.15 0.60
CA LEU A 112 -6.75 -0.20 -0.35
C LEU A 112 -7.24 -0.15 -1.80
N ALA A 113 -8.31 -0.87 -2.13
CA ALA A 113 -8.91 -0.82 -3.47
C ALA A 113 -9.37 0.59 -3.84
N GLN A 114 -10.07 1.28 -2.93
CA GLN A 114 -10.52 2.66 -3.14
C GLN A 114 -9.35 3.63 -3.31
N VAL A 115 -8.30 3.50 -2.50
CA VAL A 115 -7.10 4.34 -2.62
C VAL A 115 -6.36 4.05 -3.92
N ALA A 116 -6.16 2.79 -4.28
CA ALA A 116 -5.46 2.41 -5.50
C ALA A 116 -6.19 2.95 -6.74
N ASP A 117 -7.53 2.88 -6.77
CA ASP A 117 -8.35 3.51 -7.82
C ASP A 117 -8.19 5.03 -7.87
N PHE A 118 -8.20 5.69 -6.71
CA PHE A 118 -8.02 7.14 -6.63
C PHE A 118 -6.64 7.60 -7.13
N LEU A 119 -5.61 6.76 -7.02
CA LEU A 119 -4.23 7.07 -7.40
C LEU A 119 -3.92 6.83 -8.88
N ARG A 120 -4.78 6.10 -9.59
CA ARG A 120 -4.67 5.93 -11.05
C ARG A 120 -4.64 7.27 -11.75
N ASN A 121 -3.77 7.37 -12.75
CA ASN A 121 -3.51 8.60 -13.49
C ASN A 121 -3.30 8.39 -15.00
N GLN A 122 -3.43 7.16 -15.49
CA GLN A 122 -3.51 6.85 -16.91
C GLN A 122 -4.97 6.60 -17.33
N PRO A 123 -5.35 6.95 -18.57
CA PRO A 123 -6.67 6.61 -19.11
C PRO A 123 -6.87 5.09 -19.17
N ASP A 124 -8.13 4.65 -19.14
CA ASP A 124 -8.45 3.27 -19.53
C ASP A 124 -8.07 3.10 -21.01
N ASP A 125 -7.31 2.05 -21.32
CA ASP A 125 -7.04 1.70 -22.72
C ASP A 125 -8.31 1.04 -23.27
N PRO A 126 -9.05 1.67 -24.21
CA PRO A 126 -10.27 1.09 -24.77
C PRO A 126 -9.98 -0.10 -25.71
N THR A 127 -8.69 -0.40 -25.94
CA THR A 127 -8.21 -1.32 -26.98
C THR A 127 -7.33 -2.47 -26.47
N ALA A 128 -7.11 -2.59 -25.16
CA ALA A 128 -6.38 -3.70 -24.54
C ALA A 128 -7.26 -4.93 -24.27
#